data_AF-A0A6J6A0W5-F1
#
_entry.id   AF-A0A6J6A0W5-F1
#
_cell.length_a   1.000
_cell.length_b   1.000
_cell.length_c   1.000
_cell.angle_alpha   90.00
_cell.angle_beta   90.00
_cell.angle_gamma   90.00
#
_symmetry.space_group_name_H-M   'P 1'
#
loop_
_entity.id
_entity.type
_entity.pdbx_description
1 polymer ?
#
loop_
_entity_poly.entity_id
_entity_poly.type
_entity_poly.pdbx_seq_one_letter_code
_entity_poly.pdbx_strand_id
1 'polypeptide(L)'
;MAAPERVWAVVARSQWRVRAGFSPDFPFTTDPCGGDLTRSLGSTLVTVNLTKIYTRLGDDGETHLGDMSRVSKVDVRIEAYGTVDELNAQIGVAVTVAGMPEAYVGWLRHIQNDLFDVGADLSVPEPAGKADDEAKARLRVLPEQVTWLEARCDEVNATLEPLKSFVLPGGTAAAAQLHVCRTVCRRAERRTLLVEDANPQVVHYLNRCSDLLFILSRGANAGDEPLWEPGRFR
;
A
#
# COMPACT_ATOMS: atom_id res chain seq x y z
N MET A 1 55.41 -7.26 5.90
CA MET A 1 54.44 -8.38 5.84
C MET A 1 53.27 -7.96 6.71
N ALA A 2 52.25 -7.32 6.15
CA ALA A 2 51.06 -7.93 5.53
C ALA A 2 50.14 -8.59 6.59
N ALA A 3 48.88 -8.12 6.59
CA ALA A 3 47.86 -8.24 7.64
C ALA A 3 47.29 -9.67 7.84
N PRO A 4 46.30 -9.84 8.74
CA PRO A 4 44.94 -9.63 8.26
C PRO A 4 44.07 -8.78 9.18
N GLU A 5 43.62 -7.64 8.66
CA GLU A 5 42.35 -7.02 9.02
C GLU A 5 41.21 -7.96 8.62
N ARG A 6 40.21 -8.15 9.50
CA ARG A 6 38.77 -8.42 9.22
C ARG A 6 38.09 -9.15 10.37
N VAL A 7 37.84 -8.49 11.51
CA VAL A 7 36.84 -8.97 12.50
C VAL A 7 36.24 -7.81 13.32
N TRP A 8 35.71 -6.73 12.73
CA TRP A 8 34.90 -5.73 13.48
C TRP A 8 33.90 -4.97 12.61
N ALA A 9 32.97 -5.68 11.95
CA ALA A 9 31.82 -5.04 11.29
C ALA A 9 30.56 -5.90 11.43
N VAL A 10 30.08 -6.05 12.66
CA VAL A 10 28.85 -6.79 13.00
C VAL A 10 27.90 -5.84 13.74
N VAL A 11 26.66 -5.79 13.25
CA VAL A 11 25.44 -5.18 13.82
C VAL A 11 25.22 -3.65 13.65
N ALA A 12 24.61 -3.26 12.54
CA ALA A 12 23.80 -2.03 12.46
C ALA A 12 22.89 -2.10 11.23
N ARG A 13 21.61 -2.48 11.37
CA ARG A 13 20.66 -2.53 10.25
C ARG A 13 19.20 -2.52 10.74
N SER A 14 18.51 -1.40 10.55
CA SER A 14 17.08 -1.11 10.82
C SER A 14 16.14 -1.72 9.78
N GLN A 15 14.83 -1.67 10.07
CA GLN A 15 13.69 -2.37 9.45
C GLN A 15 13.45 -2.20 7.95
N TRP A 16 14.24 -1.39 7.23
CA TRP A 16 13.97 -1.06 5.83
C TRP A 16 15.23 -1.12 4.99
N ARG A 17 15.90 -2.27 5.00
CA ARG A 17 17.17 -2.39 4.28
C ARG A 17 17.04 -3.21 3.02
N VAL A 18 16.95 -2.47 1.92
CA VAL A 18 17.21 -2.95 0.56
C VAL A 18 18.72 -3.10 0.41
N ARG A 19 19.19 -4.31 0.15
CA ARG A 19 20.53 -4.56 -0.41
C ARG A 19 20.36 -5.53 -1.57
N ALA A 20 20.92 -5.18 -2.72
CA ALA A 20 21.06 -6.08 -3.85
C ALA A 20 21.91 -7.29 -3.42
N GLY A 21 21.30 -8.47 -3.40
CA GLY A 21 21.95 -9.74 -3.12
C GLY A 21 21.62 -10.71 -4.25
N PHE A 22 22.64 -11.12 -5.00
CA PHE A 22 22.55 -12.20 -5.96
C PHE A 22 22.52 -13.53 -5.19
N SER A 23 21.48 -14.35 -5.38
CA SER A 23 21.47 -15.73 -4.90
C SER A 23 21.64 -16.64 -6.11
N PRO A 24 22.74 -17.38 -6.25
CA PRO A 24 22.74 -18.57 -7.09
C PRO A 24 22.05 -19.68 -6.29
N ASP A 25 21.36 -20.57 -7.00
CA ASP A 25 20.83 -21.88 -6.56
C ASP A 25 19.31 -21.97 -6.55
N PHE A 26 18.77 -22.14 -7.76
CA PHE A 26 17.60 -22.99 -7.99
C PHE A 26 17.97 -24.03 -9.06
N PRO A 27 17.63 -25.33 -8.88
CA PRO A 27 17.97 -26.35 -9.86
C PRO A 27 17.09 -26.21 -11.10
N PHE A 28 17.72 -26.04 -12.25
CA PHE A 28 17.05 -26.10 -13.56
C PHE A 28 16.60 -27.52 -13.85
N THR A 29 15.30 -27.72 -14.02
CA THR A 29 14.77 -28.85 -14.80
C THR A 29 14.97 -28.50 -16.28
N THR A 30 15.66 -29.35 -17.03
CA THR A 30 15.91 -29.18 -18.46
C THR A 30 14.63 -29.41 -19.27
N ASP A 31 14.26 -28.43 -20.09
CA ASP A 31 13.27 -28.58 -21.16
C ASP A 31 14.00 -29.05 -22.45
N PRO A 32 13.52 -30.06 -23.21
CA PRO A 32 14.30 -30.72 -24.26
C PRO A 32 14.19 -30.05 -25.65
N CYS A 33 13.62 -28.86 -25.77
CA CYS A 33 13.49 -28.17 -27.04
C CYS A 33 14.31 -26.89 -27.06
N GLY A 34 15.43 -26.92 -27.80
CA GLY A 34 16.33 -25.79 -27.99
C GLY A 34 15.61 -24.55 -28.53
N GLY A 35 15.57 -23.52 -27.70
CA GLY A 35 15.16 -22.17 -28.05
C GLY A 35 16.00 -21.18 -27.26
N ASP A 36 16.85 -20.44 -27.95
CA ASP A 36 17.70 -19.40 -27.38
C ASP A 36 16.82 -18.19 -27.00
N LEU A 37 16.71 -17.91 -25.71
CA LEU A 37 16.02 -16.75 -25.16
C LEU A 37 16.98 -15.92 -24.31
N THR A 38 18.00 -15.33 -24.94
CA THR A 38 18.68 -14.15 -24.40
C THR A 38 17.75 -12.94 -24.46
N ARG A 39 16.77 -12.87 -23.56
CA ARG A 39 16.08 -11.63 -23.17
C ARG A 39 15.46 -11.83 -21.78
N SER A 40 16.31 -11.90 -20.77
CA SER A 40 15.90 -11.68 -19.38
C SER A 40 16.14 -10.21 -19.06
N LEU A 41 15.04 -9.44 -19.05
CA LEU A 41 15.00 -8.15 -18.38
C LEU A 41 15.33 -8.42 -16.91
N GLY A 42 16.42 -7.82 -16.41
CA GLY A 42 16.83 -7.92 -15.02
C GLY A 42 15.74 -7.36 -14.11
N SER A 43 14.89 -8.24 -13.59
CA SER A 43 14.02 -7.93 -12.47
C SER A 43 14.90 -7.95 -11.21
N THR A 44 15.26 -6.77 -10.73
CA THR A 44 15.88 -6.61 -9.42
C THR A 44 14.80 -6.92 -8.38
N LEU A 45 14.71 -8.17 -7.95
CA LEU A 45 13.80 -8.57 -6.86
C LEU A 45 14.16 -7.80 -5.59
N VAL A 46 13.33 -6.83 -5.23
CA VAL A 46 13.43 -6.12 -3.96
C VAL A 46 13.13 -7.12 -2.85
N THR A 47 14.14 -7.48 -2.06
CA THR A 47 13.98 -8.41 -0.95
C THR A 47 14.02 -7.65 0.38
N VAL A 48 12.92 -7.68 1.13
CA VAL A 48 12.82 -7.12 2.49
C VAL A 48 13.13 -8.22 3.49
N ASN A 49 14.19 -8.05 4.28
CA ASN A 49 14.62 -9.05 5.27
C ASN A 49 14.19 -8.65 6.69
N LEU A 50 13.17 -9.34 7.21
CA LEU A 50 12.67 -9.18 8.58
C LEU A 50 13.24 -10.28 9.49
N THR A 51 14.43 -10.07 10.06
CA THR A 51 15.07 -11.07 10.96
C THR A 51 14.89 -10.74 12.43
N LYS A 52 15.24 -9.52 12.85
CA LYS A 52 14.98 -9.01 14.20
C LYS A 52 14.09 -7.78 14.12
N ILE A 53 12.85 -7.91 14.59
CA ILE A 53 11.84 -6.87 14.46
C ILE A 53 12.17 -5.64 15.34
N TYR A 54 12.51 -5.83 16.62
CA TYR A 54 12.85 -4.71 17.51
C TYR A 54 14.36 -4.41 17.49
N THR A 55 14.73 -3.15 17.25
CA THR A 55 16.13 -2.71 17.13
C THR A 55 16.55 -1.65 18.15
N ARG A 56 15.60 -1.02 18.86
CA ARG A 56 15.80 0.13 19.77
C ARG A 56 16.31 1.42 19.11
N LEU A 57 16.53 1.43 17.79
CA LEU A 57 17.07 2.59 17.07
C LEU A 57 16.11 3.78 17.01
N GLY A 58 14.83 3.58 17.31
CA GLY A 58 13.82 4.63 17.33
C GLY A 58 13.34 5.01 18.73
N ASP A 59 14.01 4.57 19.78
CA ASP A 59 13.58 4.83 21.17
C ASP A 59 13.67 6.34 21.51
N ASP A 60 14.57 7.07 20.84
CA ASP A 60 14.72 8.53 20.96
C ASP A 60 13.67 9.34 20.16
N GLY A 61 12.67 8.69 19.57
CA GLY A 61 11.60 9.36 18.83
C GLY A 61 11.87 9.61 17.34
N GLU A 62 12.98 9.08 16.80
CA GLU A 62 13.38 9.21 15.40
C GLU A 62 13.23 7.87 14.64
N THR A 63 13.22 7.91 13.31
CA THR A 63 13.20 6.73 12.45
C THR A 63 13.94 6.99 11.14
N HIS A 64 14.09 5.95 10.30
CA HIS A 64 14.69 6.08 8.96
C HIS A 64 13.59 6.02 7.89
N LEU A 65 13.72 6.88 6.89
CA LEU A 65 12.97 6.81 5.63
C LEU A 65 13.55 5.72 4.71
N GLY A 66 12.88 5.47 3.59
CA GLY A 66 13.30 4.46 2.61
C GLY A 66 14.63 4.79 1.92
N ASP A 67 15.02 6.07 1.90
CA ASP A 67 16.33 6.54 1.42
C ASP A 67 17.41 6.56 2.51
N MET A 68 17.10 6.02 3.70
CA MET A 68 17.96 5.98 4.90
C MET A 68 18.21 7.33 5.57
N SER A 69 17.57 8.42 5.14
CA SER A 69 17.58 9.67 5.90
C SER A 69 16.86 9.48 7.24
N ARG A 70 17.26 10.23 8.27
CA ARG A 70 16.62 10.20 9.60
C ARG A 70 15.65 11.35 9.75
N VAL A 71 14.47 11.03 10.26
CA VAL A 71 13.39 11.99 10.55
C VAL A 71 12.71 11.67 11.87
N SER A 72 12.04 12.67 12.44
CA SER A 72 11.21 12.48 13.62
C SER A 72 10.03 11.57 13.33
N LYS A 73 9.61 10.76 14.31
CA LYS A 73 8.42 9.91 14.19
C LYS A 73 7.11 10.70 14.04
N VAL A 74 7.12 12.00 14.33
CA VAL A 74 5.99 12.91 14.11
C VAL A 74 6.09 13.68 12.79
N ASP A 75 7.08 13.36 11.94
CA ASP A 75 7.19 13.93 10.60
C ASP A 75 5.96 13.56 9.75
N VAL A 76 5.50 14.50 8.93
CA VAL A 76 4.28 14.37 8.12
C VAL A 76 4.32 13.18 7.16
N ARG A 77 5.51 12.80 6.68
CA ARG A 77 5.70 11.64 5.82
C ARG A 77 5.50 10.34 6.58
N ILE A 78 6.01 10.26 7.82
CA ILE A 78 5.81 9.10 8.71
C ILE A 78 4.32 8.91 9.00
N GLU A 79 3.62 10.00 9.33
CA GLU A 79 2.18 9.97 9.57
C GLU A 79 1.41 9.52 8.31
N ALA A 80 1.83 9.96 7.11
CA ALA A 80 1.18 9.60 5.86
C ALA A 80 1.24 8.09 5.58
N TYR A 81 2.44 7.51 5.46
CA TYR A 81 2.55 6.08 5.18
C TYR A 81 2.20 5.20 6.40
N GLY A 82 2.28 5.73 7.62
CA GLY A 82 1.75 5.06 8.82
C GLY A 82 0.22 4.95 8.78
N THR A 83 -0.48 5.98 8.29
CA THR A 83 -1.94 5.91 8.10
C THR A 83 -2.32 4.97 6.94
N VAL A 84 -1.46 4.84 5.93
CA VAL A 84 -1.62 3.84 4.85
C VAL A 84 -1.51 2.42 5.41
N ASP A 85 -0.57 2.15 6.32
CA ASP A 85 -0.46 0.86 7.00
C ASP A 85 -1.70 0.58 7.88
N GLU A 86 -2.23 1.60 8.57
CA GLU A 86 -3.48 1.48 9.30
C GLU A 86 -4.67 1.10 8.38
N LEU A 87 -4.78 1.72 7.20
CA LEU A 87 -5.76 1.32 6.20
C LEU A 87 -5.56 -0.14 5.78
N ASN A 88 -4.33 -0.55 5.52
CA ASN A 88 -4.00 -1.92 5.10
C ASN A 88 -4.44 -2.95 6.15
N ALA A 89 -4.19 -2.66 7.43
CA ALA A 89 -4.65 -3.49 8.54
C ALA A 89 -6.18 -3.56 8.63
N GLN A 90 -6.90 -2.44 8.44
CA GLN A 90 -8.36 -2.41 8.43
C GLN A 90 -8.97 -3.20 7.27
N ILE A 91 -8.33 -3.16 6.09
CA ILE A 91 -8.70 -4.01 4.96
C ILE A 91 -8.44 -5.48 5.29
N GLY A 92 -7.36 -5.80 5.99
CA GLY A 92 -7.08 -7.14 6.49
C GLY A 92 -8.23 -7.67 7.37
N VAL A 93 -8.80 -6.83 8.24
CA VAL A 93 -10.01 -7.19 9.00
C VAL A 93 -11.19 -7.44 8.05
N ALA A 94 -11.45 -6.53 7.10
CA ALA A 94 -12.56 -6.65 6.14
C ALA A 94 -12.53 -7.97 5.35
N VAL A 95 -11.36 -8.41 4.93
CA VAL A 95 -11.14 -9.68 4.20
C VAL A 95 -11.55 -10.91 5.03
N THR A 96 -11.53 -10.82 6.37
CA THR A 96 -11.91 -11.93 7.26
C THR A 96 -13.39 -11.94 7.64
N VAL A 97 -14.16 -10.91 7.27
CA VAL A 97 -15.57 -10.79 7.65
C VAL A 97 -16.41 -11.81 6.87
N ALA A 98 -17.22 -12.58 7.60
CA ALA A 98 -18.14 -13.55 7.00
C ALA A 98 -19.16 -12.86 6.07
N GLY A 99 -19.42 -13.47 4.91
CA GLY A 99 -20.35 -12.95 3.92
C GLY A 99 -19.76 -11.93 2.95
N MET A 100 -18.46 -11.64 3.01
CA MET A 100 -17.77 -10.86 1.99
C MET A 100 -17.76 -11.62 0.65
N PRO A 101 -18.18 -11.01 -0.48
CA PRO A 101 -18.09 -11.64 -1.79
C PRO A 101 -16.65 -12.04 -2.14
N GLU A 102 -16.45 -13.21 -2.74
CA GLU A 102 -15.12 -13.75 -3.06
C GLU A 102 -14.33 -12.82 -4.01
N ALA A 103 -14.99 -12.23 -5.00
CA ALA A 103 -14.39 -11.23 -5.87
C ALA A 103 -13.84 -10.03 -5.08
N TYR A 104 -14.59 -9.57 -4.07
CA TYR A 104 -14.18 -8.42 -3.25
C TYR A 104 -12.99 -8.79 -2.37
N VAL A 105 -12.94 -10.02 -1.83
CA VAL A 105 -11.76 -10.51 -1.12
C VAL A 105 -10.51 -10.47 -2.00
N GLY A 106 -10.62 -10.93 -3.26
CA GLY A 106 -9.53 -10.86 -4.24
C GLY A 106 -9.07 -9.42 -4.50
N TRP A 107 -10.01 -8.50 -4.72
CA TRP A 107 -9.70 -7.08 -4.96
C TRP A 107 -9.15 -6.36 -3.74
N LEU A 108 -9.66 -6.63 -2.54
CA LEU A 108 -9.14 -6.08 -1.30
C LEU A 108 -7.71 -6.54 -1.06
N ARG A 109 -7.39 -7.81 -1.34
CA ARG A 109 -5.99 -8.30 -1.27
C ARG A 109 -5.08 -7.65 -2.31
N HIS A 110 -5.59 -7.37 -3.51
CA HIS A 110 -4.86 -6.57 -4.50
C HIS A 110 -4.55 -5.18 -3.93
N ILE A 111 -5.55 -4.52 -3.36
CA ILE A 111 -5.38 -3.20 -2.72
C ILE A 111 -4.37 -3.29 -1.56
N GLN A 112 -4.39 -4.34 -0.73
CA GLN A 112 -3.37 -4.51 0.33
C GLN A 112 -1.94 -4.56 -0.22
N ASN A 113 -1.75 -5.14 -1.41
CA ASN A 113 -0.46 -5.15 -2.09
C ASN A 113 -0.10 -3.75 -2.61
N ASP A 114 -1.02 -3.09 -3.32
CA ASP A 114 -0.83 -1.71 -3.79
C ASP A 114 -0.54 -0.74 -2.63
N LEU A 115 -1.15 -0.94 -1.45
CA LEU A 115 -0.90 -0.07 -0.29
C LEU A 115 0.52 -0.23 0.26
N PHE A 116 1.18 -1.37 0.05
CA PHE A 116 2.62 -1.46 0.29
C PHE A 116 3.43 -0.68 -0.74
N ASP A 117 3.03 -0.69 -2.02
CA ASP A 117 3.66 0.12 -3.06
C ASP A 117 3.49 1.63 -2.78
N VAL A 118 2.29 2.03 -2.37
CA VAL A 118 1.97 3.40 -1.89
C VAL A 118 2.85 3.77 -0.71
N GLY A 119 2.98 2.88 0.28
CA GLY A 119 3.84 3.12 1.45
C GLY A 119 5.32 3.25 1.06
N ALA A 120 5.79 2.40 0.14
CA ALA A 120 7.16 2.44 -0.37
C ALA A 120 7.44 3.75 -1.11
N ASP A 121 6.53 4.18 -1.99
CA ASP A 121 6.61 5.46 -2.70
C ASP A 121 6.69 6.64 -1.73
N LEU A 122 5.75 6.70 -0.78
CA LEU A 122 5.72 7.76 0.25
C LEU A 122 6.94 7.74 1.16
N SER A 123 7.54 6.58 1.42
CA SER A 123 8.71 6.47 2.31
C SER A 123 9.97 7.10 1.72
N VAL A 124 10.01 7.39 0.41
CA VAL A 124 11.19 7.91 -0.27
C VAL A 124 10.88 9.29 -0.90
N PRO A 125 11.52 10.37 -0.42
CA PRO A 125 11.39 11.70 -1.00
C PRO A 125 11.65 11.72 -2.52
N GLU A 126 10.95 12.57 -3.24
CA GLU A 126 11.27 12.79 -4.65
C GLU A 126 12.60 13.55 -4.78
N PRO A 127 13.51 13.10 -5.65
CA PRO A 127 14.78 13.80 -5.82
C PRO A 127 14.54 15.19 -6.43
N ALA A 128 15.12 16.23 -5.84
CA ALA A 128 15.01 17.62 -6.30
C ALA A 128 15.74 17.92 -7.65
N GLY A 129 16.07 16.89 -8.43
CA GLY A 129 16.89 16.99 -9.64
C GLY A 129 16.69 15.80 -10.59
N LYS A 130 17.57 15.65 -11.59
CA LYS A 130 17.49 14.51 -12.52
C LYS A 130 17.62 13.21 -11.74
N ALA A 131 16.63 12.34 -11.91
CA ALA A 131 16.67 10.97 -11.38
C ALA A 131 17.91 10.25 -11.93
N ASP A 132 18.79 9.85 -11.02
CA ASP A 132 19.83 8.87 -11.33
C ASP A 132 19.19 7.49 -11.55
N ASP A 133 20.01 6.50 -11.92
CA ASP A 133 19.49 5.17 -12.24
C ASP A 133 18.95 4.45 -11.00
N GLU A 134 19.41 4.80 -9.79
CA GLU A 134 18.82 4.31 -8.54
C GLU A 134 17.43 4.90 -8.30
N ALA A 135 17.24 6.21 -8.53
CA ALA A 135 15.96 6.88 -8.40
C ALA A 135 14.91 6.36 -9.42
N LYS A 136 15.34 5.99 -10.63
CA LYS A 136 14.45 5.37 -11.64
C LYS A 136 14.05 3.94 -11.29
N ALA A 137 14.87 3.23 -10.51
CA ALA A 137 14.59 1.87 -10.08
C ALA A 137 13.67 1.82 -8.83
N ARG A 138 13.33 2.97 -8.24
CA ARG A 138 12.43 3.04 -7.08
C ARG A 138 11.01 2.68 -7.49
N LEU A 139 10.36 1.89 -6.65
CA LEU A 139 8.95 1.58 -6.79
C LEU A 139 8.14 2.86 -6.59
N ARG A 140 7.28 3.17 -7.57
CA ARG A 140 6.39 4.33 -7.57
C ARG A 140 4.99 3.88 -7.99
N VAL A 141 3.98 4.52 -7.44
CA VAL A 141 2.59 4.32 -7.84
C VAL A 141 2.40 4.85 -9.26
N LEU A 142 1.77 4.03 -10.11
CA LEU A 142 1.58 4.31 -11.52
C LEU A 142 0.10 4.58 -11.86
N PRO A 143 -0.19 5.34 -12.94
CA PRO A 143 -1.56 5.62 -13.36
C PRO A 143 -2.43 4.37 -13.58
N GLU A 144 -1.83 3.25 -13.99
CA GLU A 144 -2.53 1.99 -14.26
C GLU A 144 -3.21 1.42 -13.00
N GLN A 145 -2.63 1.65 -11.82
CA GLN A 145 -3.23 1.25 -10.54
C GLN A 145 -4.51 2.06 -10.27
N VAL A 146 -4.53 3.35 -10.62
CA VAL A 146 -5.73 4.20 -10.51
C VAL A 146 -6.80 3.74 -11.50
N THR A 147 -6.42 3.48 -12.76
CA THR A 147 -7.35 2.97 -13.78
C THR A 147 -7.93 1.61 -13.38
N TRP A 148 -7.15 0.76 -12.70
CA TRP A 148 -7.65 -0.51 -12.20
C TRP A 148 -8.77 -0.35 -11.16
N LEU A 149 -8.64 0.63 -10.25
CA LEU A 149 -9.67 0.97 -9.26
C LEU A 149 -10.95 1.51 -9.94
N GLU A 150 -10.80 2.41 -10.92
CA GLU A 150 -11.92 2.97 -11.68
C GLU A 150 -12.75 1.89 -12.35
N ALA A 151 -12.10 0.92 -13.00
CA ALA A 151 -12.80 -0.19 -13.62
C ALA A 151 -13.57 -1.07 -12.62
N ARG A 152 -13.10 -1.21 -11.36
CA ARG A 152 -13.86 -1.94 -10.32
C ARG A 152 -15.02 -1.12 -9.78
N CYS A 153 -14.85 0.20 -9.68
CA CYS A 153 -15.96 1.10 -9.36
C CYS A 153 -17.08 0.92 -10.37
N ASP A 154 -16.77 0.99 -11.67
CA ASP A 154 -17.76 0.84 -12.75
C ASP A 154 -18.44 -0.53 -12.71
N GLU A 155 -17.66 -1.60 -12.52
CA GLU A 155 -18.16 -2.98 -12.48
C GLU A 155 -19.22 -3.19 -11.38
N VAL A 156 -18.95 -2.74 -10.16
CA VAL A 156 -19.90 -2.92 -9.04
C VAL A 156 -21.04 -1.92 -9.13
N ASN A 157 -20.76 -0.66 -9.46
CA ASN A 157 -21.77 0.39 -9.49
C ASN A 157 -22.84 0.13 -10.56
N ALA A 158 -22.52 -0.59 -11.65
CA ALA A 158 -23.49 -1.05 -12.63
C ALA A 158 -24.58 -1.99 -12.07
N THR A 159 -24.34 -2.60 -10.90
CA THR A 159 -25.29 -3.51 -10.24
C THR A 159 -26.11 -2.83 -9.13
N LEU A 160 -25.82 -1.56 -8.83
CA LEU A 160 -26.41 -0.86 -7.70
C LEU A 160 -27.48 0.14 -8.15
N GLU A 161 -28.56 0.21 -7.39
CA GLU A 161 -29.56 1.25 -7.57
C GLU A 161 -28.95 2.64 -7.23
N PRO A 162 -29.31 3.69 -8.00
CA PRO A 162 -28.88 5.06 -7.72
C PRO A 162 -29.35 5.55 -6.35
N LEU A 163 -28.47 6.23 -5.62
CA LEU A 163 -28.80 6.85 -4.33
C LEU A 163 -29.55 8.17 -4.50
N LYS A 164 -30.52 8.42 -3.62
CA LYS A 164 -31.26 9.70 -3.53
C LYS A 164 -30.84 10.57 -2.33
N SER A 165 -30.01 10.03 -1.43
CA SER A 165 -29.42 10.71 -0.28
C SER A 165 -28.16 9.96 0.17
N PHE A 166 -27.47 10.45 1.19
CA PHE A 166 -26.32 9.78 1.78
C PHE A 166 -26.73 8.51 2.51
N VAL A 167 -25.93 7.46 2.38
CA VAL A 167 -26.08 6.22 3.16
C VAL A 167 -25.57 6.43 4.58
N LEU A 168 -26.32 5.98 5.58
CA LEU A 168 -25.83 5.90 6.95
C LEU A 168 -24.84 4.73 7.05
N PRO A 169 -23.57 4.95 7.44
CA PRO A 169 -22.59 3.88 7.48
C PRO A 169 -23.00 2.73 8.40
N GLY A 170 -23.23 1.54 7.83
CA GLY A 170 -23.74 0.39 8.57
C GLY A 170 -24.10 -0.77 7.64
N GLY A 171 -25.19 -1.47 7.95
CA GLY A 171 -25.65 -2.65 7.21
C GLY A 171 -25.08 -3.95 7.76
N THR A 172 -24.64 -4.84 6.88
CA THR A 172 -23.91 -6.06 7.28
C THR A 172 -22.56 -5.71 7.93
N ALA A 173 -21.97 -6.65 8.69
CA ALA A 173 -20.64 -6.46 9.26
C ALA A 173 -19.57 -6.15 8.18
N ALA A 174 -19.71 -6.75 6.99
CA ALA A 174 -18.83 -6.51 5.85
C ALA A 174 -18.98 -5.08 5.32
N ALA A 175 -20.21 -4.62 5.10
CA ALA A 175 -20.51 -3.26 4.66
C ALA A 175 -20.02 -2.20 5.66
N ALA A 176 -20.30 -2.40 6.95
CA ALA A 176 -19.86 -1.52 8.02
C ALA A 176 -18.32 -1.43 8.09
N GLN A 177 -17.62 -2.55 7.99
CA GLN A 177 -16.15 -2.55 7.99
C GLN A 177 -15.57 -1.86 6.75
N LEU A 178 -16.18 -2.04 5.57
CA LEU A 178 -15.77 -1.32 4.36
C LEU A 178 -15.97 0.19 4.49
N HIS A 179 -17.02 0.64 5.19
CA HIS A 179 -17.16 2.05 5.53
C HIS A 179 -16.05 2.54 6.49
N VAL A 180 -15.61 1.74 7.46
CA VAL A 180 -14.45 2.08 8.30
C VAL A 180 -13.21 2.25 7.41
N CYS A 181 -12.90 1.26 6.58
CA CYS A 181 -11.78 1.33 5.61
C CYS A 181 -11.86 2.60 4.76
N ARG A 182 -13.02 2.94 4.21
CA ARG A 182 -13.25 4.16 3.43
C ARG A 182 -12.85 5.42 4.21
N THR A 183 -13.25 5.53 5.47
CA THR A 183 -12.93 6.72 6.29
C THR A 183 -11.45 6.82 6.64
N VAL A 184 -10.79 5.67 6.89
CA VAL A 184 -9.34 5.60 7.13
C VAL A 184 -8.57 5.92 5.85
N CYS A 185 -9.03 5.46 4.69
CA CYS A 185 -8.45 5.79 3.39
C CYS A 185 -8.49 7.30 3.12
N ARG A 186 -9.63 7.96 3.38
CA ARG A 186 -9.72 9.42 3.32
C ARG A 186 -8.82 10.11 4.33
N ARG A 187 -8.55 9.51 5.48
CA ARG A 187 -7.57 10.04 6.44
C ARG A 187 -6.16 9.94 5.87
N ALA A 188 -5.77 8.79 5.31
CA ALA A 188 -4.49 8.59 4.63
C ALA A 188 -4.31 9.61 3.50
N GLU A 189 -5.31 9.80 2.64
CA GLU A 189 -5.32 10.81 1.57
C GLU A 189 -4.98 12.21 2.10
N ARG A 190 -5.67 12.67 3.15
CA ARG A 190 -5.40 13.98 3.76
C ARG A 190 -4.02 14.08 4.39
N ARG A 191 -3.46 12.99 4.91
CA ARG A 191 -2.08 12.96 5.45
C ARG A 191 -1.06 13.04 4.33
N THR A 192 -1.28 12.34 3.24
CA THR A 192 -0.43 12.41 2.04
C THR A 192 -0.39 13.83 1.46
N LEU A 193 -1.51 14.55 1.45
CA LEU A 193 -1.56 15.94 0.98
C LEU A 193 -0.69 16.93 1.80
N LEU A 194 -0.25 16.54 3.01
CA LEU A 194 0.67 17.35 3.83
C LEU A 194 2.14 17.10 3.48
N VAL A 195 2.44 16.11 2.64
CA VAL A 195 3.79 15.79 2.18
C VAL A 195 4.04 16.55 0.88
N GLU A 196 4.92 17.56 0.90
CA GLU A 196 5.09 18.53 -0.18
C GLU A 196 5.53 17.93 -1.53
N ASP A 197 6.34 16.87 -1.49
CA ASP A 197 6.95 16.17 -2.63
C ASP A 197 6.39 14.73 -2.79
N ALA A 198 5.14 14.50 -2.37
CA ALA A 198 4.48 13.23 -2.65
C ALA A 198 4.17 13.08 -4.14
N ASN A 199 4.39 11.88 -4.69
CA ASN A 199 3.95 11.52 -6.04
C ASN A 199 2.43 11.74 -6.16
N PRO A 200 1.94 12.58 -7.10
CA PRO A 200 0.51 12.85 -7.26
C PRO A 200 -0.34 11.59 -7.52
N GLN A 201 0.23 10.54 -8.12
CA GLN A 201 -0.49 9.29 -8.35
C GLN A 201 -0.88 8.60 -7.05
N VAL A 202 -0.12 8.79 -5.95
CA VAL A 202 -0.51 8.28 -4.63
C VAL A 202 -1.81 8.93 -4.15
N VAL A 203 -1.94 10.25 -4.32
CA VAL A 203 -3.15 10.99 -3.95
C VAL A 203 -4.33 10.54 -4.80
N HIS A 204 -4.13 10.40 -6.12
CA HIS A 204 -5.17 9.90 -7.02
C HIS A 204 -5.61 8.48 -6.66
N TYR A 205 -4.67 7.60 -6.35
CA TYR A 205 -4.95 6.24 -5.92
C TYR A 205 -5.78 6.22 -4.64
N LEU A 206 -5.38 6.94 -3.58
CA LEU A 206 -6.11 6.97 -2.31
C LEU A 206 -7.51 7.57 -2.47
N ASN A 207 -7.64 8.66 -3.23
CA ASN A 207 -8.94 9.27 -3.53
C ASN A 207 -9.88 8.24 -4.20
N ARG A 208 -9.41 7.57 -5.27
CA ARG A 208 -10.21 6.58 -6.00
C ARG A 208 -10.46 5.30 -5.21
N CYS A 209 -9.50 4.88 -4.38
CA CYS A 209 -9.66 3.75 -3.48
C CYS A 209 -10.79 4.01 -2.48
N SER A 210 -10.91 5.24 -1.98
CA SER A 210 -12.02 5.60 -1.10
C SER A 210 -13.39 5.53 -1.78
N ASP A 211 -13.48 5.87 -3.08
CA ASP A 211 -14.69 5.69 -3.89
C ASP A 211 -15.03 4.19 -4.02
N LEU A 212 -14.04 3.36 -4.38
CA LEU A 212 -14.24 1.92 -4.51
C LEU A 212 -14.71 1.31 -3.18
N LEU A 213 -14.07 1.64 -2.06
CA LEU A 213 -14.48 1.14 -0.74
C LEU A 213 -15.92 1.54 -0.38
N PHE A 214 -16.39 2.72 -0.80
CA PHE A 214 -17.79 3.08 -0.69
C PHE A 214 -18.69 2.19 -1.55
N ILE A 215 -18.36 2.02 -2.82
CA ILE A 215 -19.16 1.21 -3.75
C ILE A 215 -19.23 -0.26 -3.29
N LEU A 216 -18.10 -0.82 -2.85
CA LEU A 216 -18.03 -2.17 -2.27
C LEU A 216 -18.86 -2.28 -0.99
N SER A 217 -18.89 -1.25 -0.15
CA SER A 217 -19.72 -1.28 1.07
C SER A 217 -21.20 -1.44 0.76
N ARG A 218 -21.67 -0.82 -0.33
CA ARG A 218 -23.05 -0.99 -0.83
C ARG A 218 -23.27 -2.38 -1.41
N GLY A 219 -22.36 -2.85 -2.27
CA GLY A 219 -22.45 -4.17 -2.89
C GLY A 219 -22.36 -5.34 -1.91
N ALA A 220 -21.67 -5.17 -0.78
CA ALA A 220 -21.59 -6.14 0.30
C ALA A 220 -22.77 -6.08 1.29
N ASN A 221 -23.67 -5.10 1.14
CA ASN A 221 -24.81 -4.94 2.02
C ASN A 221 -26.02 -5.72 1.48
N ALA A 222 -26.25 -6.92 2.01
CA ALA A 222 -27.48 -7.68 1.77
C ALA A 222 -28.66 -7.24 2.66
N GLY A 223 -28.44 -6.25 3.54
CA GLY A 223 -29.43 -5.71 4.47
C GLY A 223 -30.04 -4.39 4.01
N ASP A 224 -30.75 -3.72 4.92
CA ASP A 224 -31.27 -2.38 4.67
C ASP A 224 -30.12 -1.38 4.46
N GLU A 225 -30.31 -0.43 3.56
CA GLU A 225 -29.38 0.67 3.26
C GLU A 225 -30.03 1.99 3.70
N PRO A 226 -30.10 2.25 5.01
CA PRO A 226 -30.83 3.40 5.53
C PRO A 226 -30.19 4.69 5.03
N LEU A 227 -31.03 5.54 4.45
CA LEU A 227 -30.61 6.83 3.94
C LEU A 227 -30.74 7.91 5.02
N TRP A 228 -29.83 8.86 4.98
CA TRP A 228 -29.88 10.04 5.81
C TRP A 228 -31.10 10.90 5.47
N GLU A 229 -31.87 11.23 6.50
CA GLU A 229 -32.99 12.17 6.47
C GLU A 229 -32.56 13.49 7.14
N PRO A 230 -32.35 14.58 6.37
CA PRO A 230 -31.93 15.86 6.92
C PRO A 230 -32.92 16.37 7.98
N GLY A 231 -32.45 16.54 9.22
CA GLY A 231 -33.26 17.11 10.30
C GLY A 231 -34.32 16.18 10.89
N ARG A 232 -34.27 14.87 10.64
CA ARG A 232 -35.29 13.89 11.10
C ARG A 232 -35.74 14.01 12.56
N PHE A 233 -34.84 14.41 13.46
CA PHE A 233 -35.09 14.48 14.90
C PHE A 233 -35.02 15.91 15.49
N ARG A 234 -35.15 16.94 14.65
CA ARG A 234 -35.21 18.34 15.09
C ARG A 234 -36.64 18.79 15.39
#